data_AF-A0A2W5WLK2-F1
#
_entry.id   AF-A0A2W5WLK2-F1
#
_cell.length_a   1.000
_cell.length_b   1.000
_cell.length_c   1.000
_cell.angle_alpha   90.00
_cell.angle_beta   90.00
_cell.angle_gamma   90.00
#
_symmetry.space_group_name_H-M   'P 1'
#
loop_
_entity.id
_entity.type
_entity.pdbx_description
1 polymer ?
#
loop_
_entity_poly.entity_id
_entity_poly.type
_entity_poly.pdbx_seq_one_letter_code
_entity_poly.pdbx_strand_id
1 'polypeptide(L)'
;MDAMSETSTAPSLLTGLKRGLLHRCPNCGDGRLYMRYLKVDPECEACGHELGGYPADDGPAYFTILLIGHLFVAPLLFFPWIWEASPMIVAPVTLIPLAALTLLLLPRVKGGVIGALWAMRLRKAEDTPS
;
A
#
# COMPACT_ATOMS: atom_id res chain seq x y z
N MET A 1 41.26 21.82 -2.40
CA MET A 1 40.32 21.64 -3.52
C MET A 1 40.26 20.15 -3.79
N ASP A 2 39.41 19.42 -3.06
CA ASP A 2 39.01 18.06 -3.42
C ASP A 2 37.56 17.91 -2.99
N ALA A 3 36.69 17.92 -4.00
CA ALA A 3 35.25 17.85 -3.87
C ALA A 3 34.87 16.50 -3.25
N MET A 4 34.36 16.52 -2.02
CA MET A 4 33.66 15.38 -1.45
C MET A 4 32.40 15.14 -2.28
N SER A 5 32.46 14.08 -3.10
CA SER A 5 31.32 13.53 -3.83
C SER A 5 30.28 13.08 -2.81
N GLU A 6 29.26 13.91 -2.56
CA GLU A 6 28.04 13.50 -1.87
C GLU A 6 27.36 12.44 -2.75
N THR A 7 27.61 11.17 -2.45
CA THR A 7 26.81 10.07 -2.98
C THR A 7 25.43 10.20 -2.34
N SER A 8 24.53 10.97 -2.98
CA SER A 8 23.11 11.00 -2.61
C SER A 8 22.55 9.59 -2.83
N THR A 9 22.66 8.75 -1.80
CA THR A 9 22.12 7.40 -1.82
C THR A 9 20.62 7.56 -1.86
N ALA A 10 20.03 7.40 -3.05
CA ALA A 10 18.59 7.39 -3.18
C ALA A 10 18.01 6.40 -2.15
N PRO A 11 16.98 6.79 -1.38
CA PRO A 11 16.39 5.89 -0.40
C PRO A 11 15.99 4.59 -1.08
N SER A 12 16.36 3.45 -0.48
CA SER A 12 16.11 2.16 -1.13
C SER A 12 14.61 1.93 -1.30
N LEU A 13 14.19 1.53 -2.50
CA LEU A 13 12.79 1.18 -2.80
C LEU A 13 12.24 0.15 -1.81
N LEU A 14 13.07 -0.82 -1.44
CA LEU A 14 12.75 -1.85 -0.46
C LEU A 14 12.48 -1.27 0.93
N THR A 15 13.25 -0.27 1.36
CA THR A 15 13.02 0.41 2.65
C THR A 15 11.68 1.14 2.64
N GLY A 16 11.40 1.89 1.59
CA GLY A 16 10.12 2.60 1.42
C GLY A 16 8.94 1.62 1.43
N LEU A 17 9.00 0.57 0.60
CA LEU A 17 7.98 -0.46 0.50
C LEU A 17 7.73 -1.15 1.85
N LYS A 18 8.80 -1.56 2.54
CA LYS A 18 8.70 -2.25 3.84
C LYS A 18 8.07 -1.36 4.91
N ARG A 19 8.53 -0.11 5.04
CA ARG A 19 7.96 0.84 6.01
C ARG A 19 6.48 1.13 5.71
N GLY A 20 6.17 1.33 4.44
CA GLY A 20 4.80 1.52 3.95
C GLY A 20 3.89 0.33 4.27
N LEU A 21 4.31 -0.90 3.96
CA LEU A 21 3.58 -2.14 4.27
C LEU A 21 3.32 -2.31 5.78
N LEU A 22 4.19 -1.75 6.63
CA LEU A 22 4.06 -1.74 8.09
C LEU A 22 3.26 -0.53 8.63
N HIS A 23 2.66 0.27 7.74
CA HIS A 23 1.90 1.48 8.06
C HIS A 23 2.74 2.53 8.80
N ARG A 24 4.03 2.60 8.50
CA ARG A 24 4.97 3.56 9.08
C ARG A 24 5.38 4.62 8.07
N CYS A 25 5.80 5.77 8.59
CA CYS A 25 6.37 6.84 7.80
C CYS A 25 7.55 6.29 6.97
N PRO A 26 7.55 6.43 5.63
CA PRO A 26 8.61 5.90 4.80
C PRO A 26 9.94 6.64 5.03
N ASN A 27 9.91 7.89 5.50
CA ASN A 27 11.08 8.71 5.79
C ASN A 27 11.83 8.28 7.08
N CYS A 28 11.17 8.34 8.25
CA CYS A 28 11.80 7.99 9.52
C CYS A 28 11.62 6.51 9.91
N GLY A 29 10.46 5.91 9.63
CA GLY A 29 10.10 4.55 10.04
C GLY A 29 9.36 4.45 11.38
N ASP A 30 9.29 5.52 12.16
CA ASP A 30 8.72 5.48 13.52
C ASP A 30 7.27 5.98 13.57
N GLY A 31 6.99 7.10 12.90
CA GLY A 31 5.65 7.70 12.89
C GLY A 31 4.63 6.86 12.13
N ARG A 32 3.34 7.06 12.42
CA ARG A 32 2.23 6.41 11.70
C ARG A 32 2.02 7.02 10.32
N LEU A 33 1.66 6.18 9.35
CA LEU A 33 1.29 6.63 7.99
C LEU A 33 -0.17 7.08 7.90
N TYR A 34 -1.04 6.47 8.70
CA TYR A 34 -2.48 6.62 8.60
C TYR A 34 -3.07 7.18 9.90
N MET A 35 -3.95 8.17 9.78
CA MET A 35 -4.76 8.67 10.90
C MET A 35 -6.06 7.89 11.09
N ARG A 36 -6.57 7.26 10.02
CA ARG A 36 -7.73 6.35 10.00
C ARG A 36 -7.46 5.24 9.00
N TYR A 37 -8.30 4.22 8.95
CA TYR A 37 -8.16 3.02 8.11
C TYR A 37 -7.38 3.18 6.79
N LEU A 38 -7.79 4.09 5.89
CA LEU A 38 -7.06 4.41 4.64
C LEU A 38 -6.70 5.90 4.50
N LYS A 39 -6.98 6.71 5.53
CA LYS A 39 -6.78 8.15 5.46
C LYS A 39 -5.36 8.46 5.93
N VAL A 40 -4.52 8.89 4.98
CA VAL A 40 -3.12 9.24 5.20
C VAL A 40 -3.06 10.48 6.09
N ASP A 41 -2.13 10.50 7.03
CA ASP A 41 -1.85 11.70 7.82
C ASP A 41 -1.23 12.78 6.90
N PRO A 42 -1.58 14.07 6.98
CA PRO A 42 -0.89 15.10 6.22
C PRO A 42 0.61 15.15 6.52
N GLU A 43 1.01 14.93 7.78
CA GLU A 43 2.39 15.10 8.24
C GLU A 43 2.78 14.02 9.26
N CYS A 44 4.05 13.61 9.24
CA CYS A 44 4.53 12.64 10.20
C CYS A 44 4.74 13.25 11.61
N GLU A 45 4.03 12.73 12.61
CA GLU A 45 4.15 13.13 14.02
C GLU A 45 5.56 13.02 14.63
N ALA A 46 6.46 12.22 14.05
CA ALA A 46 7.79 11.98 14.59
C ALA A 46 8.90 12.80 13.89
N CYS A 47 8.75 13.12 12.61
CA CYS A 47 9.82 13.77 11.83
C CYS A 47 9.35 14.96 10.98
N GLY A 48 8.08 15.31 11.02
CA GLY A 48 7.51 16.43 10.25
C GLY A 48 7.45 16.21 8.73
N HIS A 49 7.65 14.98 8.26
CA HIS A 49 7.63 14.69 6.83
C HIS A 49 6.21 14.80 6.26
N GLU A 50 6.03 15.58 5.19
CA GLU A 50 4.75 15.68 4.50
C GLU A 50 4.40 14.36 3.79
N LEU A 51 3.33 13.71 4.27
CA LEU A 51 2.83 12.42 3.80
C LEU A 51 1.64 12.58 2.85
N GLY A 52 0.90 13.69 2.93
CA GLY A 52 -0.29 13.94 2.10
C GLY A 52 -0.01 14.15 0.60
N GLY A 53 1.23 14.47 0.22
CA GLY A 53 1.61 14.79 -1.16
C GLY A 53 1.79 13.59 -2.10
N TYR A 54 1.52 12.35 -1.67
CA TYR A 54 1.68 11.14 -2.49
C TYR A 54 0.36 10.73 -3.17
N PRO A 55 0.26 10.79 -4.51
CA PRO A 55 -0.95 10.40 -5.22
C PRO A 55 -1.10 8.87 -5.23
N ALA A 56 -1.88 8.33 -4.31
CA ALA A 56 -2.03 6.88 -4.11
C ALA A 56 -3.50 6.46 -3.96
N ASP A 57 -4.40 7.04 -4.75
CA ASP A 57 -5.84 6.80 -4.63
C ASP A 57 -6.30 5.53 -5.39
N ASP A 58 -5.96 5.39 -6.67
CA ASP A 58 -6.47 4.28 -7.50
C ASP A 58 -5.52 3.08 -7.59
N GLY A 59 -4.21 3.32 -7.74
CA GLY A 59 -3.21 2.27 -7.91
C GLY A 59 -3.26 1.15 -6.86
N PRO A 60 -3.35 1.46 -5.56
CA PRO A 60 -3.43 0.44 -4.51
C PRO A 60 -4.63 -0.50 -4.63
N ALA A 61 -5.78 -0.01 -5.07
CA ALA A 61 -6.99 -0.84 -5.20
C ALA A 61 -6.81 -1.87 -6.31
N TYR A 62 -6.30 -1.47 -7.48
CA TYR A 62 -6.02 -2.38 -8.59
C TYR A 62 -5.00 -3.45 -8.20
N PHE A 63 -3.89 -3.07 -7.56
CA PHE A 63 -2.90 -4.04 -7.09
C PHE A 63 -3.49 -5.03 -6.09
N THR A 64 -4.36 -4.56 -5.18
CA THR A 64 -5.03 -5.43 -4.20
C THR A 64 -5.94 -6.44 -4.89
N ILE A 65 -6.76 -6.00 -5.86
CA ILE A 65 -7.67 -6.88 -6.61
C ILE A 65 -6.89 -7.91 -7.43
N LEU A 66 -5.82 -7.50 -8.11
CA LEU A 66 -4.99 -8.42 -8.89
C LEU A 66 -4.34 -9.48 -7.99
N LEU A 67 -3.81 -9.07 -6.84
CA LEU A 67 -3.20 -9.96 -5.87
C LEU A 67 -4.21 -10.99 -5.34
N ILE A 68 -5.40 -10.53 -4.99
CA ILE A 68 -6.46 -11.39 -4.44
C ILE A 68 -7.02 -12.33 -5.50
N GLY A 69 -7.28 -11.82 -6.71
CA GLY A 69 -7.76 -12.61 -7.83
C GLY A 69 -6.81 -13.75 -8.19
N HIS A 70 -5.51 -13.47 -8.30
CA HIS A 70 -4.54 -14.48 -8.74
C HIS A 70 -4.08 -15.42 -7.63
N LEU A 71 -3.89 -14.93 -6.40
CA LEU A 71 -3.35 -15.76 -5.31
C LEU A 71 -4.41 -16.48 -4.51
N PHE A 72 -5.67 -16.02 -4.53
CA PHE A 72 -6.74 -16.61 -3.73
C PHE A 72 -7.88 -17.13 -4.60
N VAL A 73 -8.46 -16.28 -5.48
CA VAL A 73 -9.62 -16.69 -6.28
C VAL A 73 -9.26 -17.76 -7.30
N ALA A 74 -8.20 -17.57 -8.09
CA ALA A 74 -7.81 -18.54 -9.10
C ALA A 74 -7.52 -19.94 -8.51
N PRO A 75 -6.70 -20.09 -7.45
CA PRO A 75 -6.53 -21.38 -6.77
C PRO A 75 -7.84 -21.95 -6.21
N LEU A 76 -8.68 -21.10 -5.62
CA LEU A 76 -9.96 -21.51 -5.04
C LEU A 76 -10.87 -22.17 -6.09
N LEU A 77 -10.89 -21.66 -7.33
CA LEU A 77 -11.70 -22.21 -8.41
C LEU A 77 -11.26 -23.61 -8.88
N PHE A 78 -10.05 -24.08 -8.54
CA PHE A 78 -9.63 -25.46 -8.86
C PHE A 78 -10.21 -26.51 -7.91
N PHE A 79 -10.82 -26.11 -6.79
CA PHE A 79 -11.39 -27.05 -5.85
C PHE A 79 -12.81 -27.49 -6.28
N PRO A 80 -13.08 -28.81 -6.43
CA PRO A 80 -14.38 -29.30 -6.92
C PRO A 80 -15.58 -28.85 -6.09
N TRP A 81 -15.41 -28.70 -4.77
CA TRP A 81 -16.49 -28.29 -3.86
C TRP A 81 -17.10 -26.93 -4.21
N ILE A 82 -16.34 -26.03 -4.86
CA ILE A 82 -16.84 -24.72 -5.31
C ILE A 82 -17.96 -24.88 -6.35
N TRP A 83 -17.87 -25.93 -7.17
CA TRP A 83 -18.79 -26.18 -8.28
C TRP A 83 -19.92 -27.15 -7.91
N GLU A 84 -19.66 -28.04 -6.97
CA GLU A 84 -20.60 -29.12 -6.60
C GLU A 84 -21.51 -28.77 -5.40
N ALA A 85 -21.04 -27.93 -4.47
CA ALA A 85 -21.80 -27.59 -3.28
C ALA A 85 -22.88 -26.53 -3.55
N SER A 86 -23.89 -26.48 -2.67
CA SER A 86 -24.95 -25.48 -2.76
C SER A 86 -24.39 -24.04 -2.73
N PRO A 87 -24.82 -23.15 -3.64
CA PRO A 87 -24.40 -21.75 -3.64
C PRO A 87 -24.64 -21.02 -2.33
N MET A 88 -25.65 -21.45 -1.55
CA MET A 88 -25.97 -20.91 -0.22
C MET A 88 -24.85 -21.16 0.80
N ILE A 89 -24.01 -22.18 0.59
CA ILE A 89 -22.86 -22.50 1.43
C ILE A 89 -21.58 -21.91 0.80
N VAL A 90 -21.39 -22.12 -0.50
CA VAL A 90 -20.19 -21.66 -1.22
C VAL A 90 -20.03 -20.15 -1.14
N ALA A 91 -21.09 -19.38 -1.39
CA ALA A 91 -21.01 -17.92 -1.42
C ALA A 91 -20.54 -17.31 -0.08
N PRO A 92 -21.18 -17.56 1.08
CA PRO A 92 -20.70 -16.97 2.34
C PRO A 92 -19.33 -17.50 2.76
N VAL A 93 -19.06 -18.81 2.57
CA VAL A 93 -17.77 -19.41 2.96
C VAL A 93 -16.61 -18.84 2.14
N THR A 94 -16.85 -18.40 0.91
CA THR A 94 -15.80 -17.82 0.06
C THR A 94 -15.75 -16.30 0.15
N LEU A 95 -16.88 -15.62 0.03
CA LEU A 95 -16.94 -14.16 -0.07
C LEU A 95 -16.61 -13.47 1.26
N ILE A 96 -17.03 -14.01 2.40
CA ILE A 96 -16.74 -13.41 3.71
C ILE A 96 -15.23 -13.37 3.99
N PRO A 97 -14.48 -14.49 3.92
CA PRO A 97 -13.04 -14.43 4.14
C PRO A 97 -12.32 -13.64 3.05
N LEU A 98 -12.77 -13.68 1.80
CA LEU A 98 -12.17 -12.89 0.73
C LEU A 98 -12.36 -11.38 0.96
N ALA A 99 -13.54 -10.96 1.40
CA ALA A 99 -13.83 -9.58 1.78
C ALA A 99 -12.96 -9.16 2.98
N ALA A 100 -12.89 -9.99 4.03
CA ALA A 100 -12.05 -9.72 5.19
C ALA A 100 -10.57 -9.59 4.80
N LEU A 101 -10.07 -10.51 3.98
CA LEU A 101 -8.71 -10.47 3.45
C LEU A 101 -8.45 -9.21 2.63
N THR A 102 -9.40 -8.82 1.77
CA THR A 102 -9.31 -7.58 0.98
C THR A 102 -9.15 -6.37 1.89
N LEU A 103 -9.98 -6.26 2.93
CA LEU A 103 -9.92 -5.17 3.90
C LEU A 103 -8.61 -5.20 4.72
N LEU A 104 -8.04 -6.36 4.98
CA LEU A 104 -6.76 -6.45 5.70
C LEU A 104 -5.55 -6.11 4.81
N LEU A 105 -5.66 -6.36 3.50
CA LEU A 105 -4.57 -6.20 2.55
C LEU A 105 -4.52 -4.80 1.94
N LEU A 106 -5.67 -4.16 1.76
CA LEU A 106 -5.80 -2.85 1.13
C LEU A 106 -4.95 -1.76 1.80
N PRO A 107 -4.93 -1.59 3.15
CA PRO A 107 -4.07 -0.60 3.80
C PRO A 107 -2.58 -0.91 3.63
N ARG A 108 -2.21 -2.19 3.61
CA ARG A 108 -0.82 -2.61 3.40
C ARG A 108 -0.35 -2.26 2.00
N VAL A 109 -1.13 -2.63 1.00
CA VAL A 109 -0.82 -2.32 -0.40
C VAL A 109 -0.77 -0.81 -0.61
N LYS A 110 -1.74 -0.06 -0.08
CA LYS A 110 -1.72 1.41 -0.12
C LYS A 110 -0.46 1.98 0.52
N GLY A 111 -0.06 1.44 1.67
CA GLY A 111 1.11 1.94 2.38
C GLY A 111 2.39 1.64 1.62
N GLY A 112 2.51 0.43 1.08
CA GLY A 112 3.60 0.03 0.21
C GLY A 112 3.73 0.92 -1.02
N VAL A 113 2.62 1.25 -1.68
CA VAL A 113 2.61 2.19 -2.83
C VAL A 113 3.11 3.58 -2.42
N ILE A 114 2.61 4.14 -1.30
CA ILE A 114 3.09 5.43 -0.79
C ILE A 114 4.60 5.37 -0.49
N GLY A 115 5.07 4.30 0.13
CA GLY A 115 6.49 4.10 0.41
C GLY A 115 7.35 3.97 -0.84
N ALA A 116 6.83 3.33 -1.89
CA ALA A 116 7.48 3.23 -3.19
C ALA A 116 7.54 4.60 -3.88
N LEU A 117 6.44 5.37 -3.87
CA LEU A 117 6.40 6.74 -4.39
C LEU A 117 7.38 7.66 -3.64
N TRP A 118 7.50 7.51 -2.31
CA TRP A 118 8.52 8.21 -1.51
C TRP A 118 9.93 7.87 -1.99
N ALA A 119 10.24 6.60 -2.19
CA ALA A 119 11.57 6.17 -2.64
C ALA A 119 11.89 6.63 -4.07
N MET A 120 10.88 6.69 -4.95
CA MET A 120 11.00 7.22 -6.31
C MET A 120 10.92 8.76 -6.39
N ARG A 121 10.70 9.45 -5.26
CA ARG A 121 10.49 10.91 -5.19
C ARG A 121 9.34 11.41 -6.07
N LEU A 122 8.32 10.58 -6.28
CA LEU A 122 7.12 10.94 -7.04
C LEU A 122 6.08 11.53 -6.09
N ARG A 123 5.88 12.84 -6.17
CA ARG A 123 4.85 13.59 -5.42
C ARG A 123 3.93 14.32 -6.39
N LYS A 124 2.73 14.66 -5.93
CA LYS A 124 1.84 15.55 -6.68
C LYS A 124 2.54 16.90 -6.85
N ALA A 125 2.54 17.43 -8.07
CA ALA A 125 3.04 18.78 -8.31
C ALA A 125 2.19 19.76 -7.51
N GLU A 126 2.85 20.64 -6.75
CA GLU A 126 2.21 21.80 -6.16
C GLU A 126 1.75 22.73 -7.29
N ASP A 127 0.44 22.89 -7.45
CA ASP A 127 -0.13 23.86 -8.38
C ASP A 127 0.19 25.25 -7.82
N THR A 128 1.28 25.88 -8.28
CA THR A 128 1.65 27.25 -7.90
C THR A 128 0.53 28.23 -8.30
N PRO A 129 -0.19 28.88 -7.37
CA PRO A 129 -0.88 30.11 -7.71
C PRO A 129 0.16 31.23 -7.75
N SER A 130 0.46 31.70 -8.97
CA SER A 130 1.16 32.97 -9.25
C SER A 130 0.40 34.17 -8.69
#